data_AF-A0A5J4NEZ7-F1
#
_entry.id   AF-A0A5J4NEZ7-F1
#
_cell.length_a   1.000
_cell.length_b   1.000
_cell.length_c   1.000
_cell.angle_alpha   90.00
_cell.angle_beta   90.00
_cell.angle_gamma   90.00
#
_symmetry.space_group_name_H-M   'P 1'
#
loop_
_entity.id
_entity.type
_entity.pdbx_description
1 polymer ?
#
loop_
_entity_poly.entity_id
_entity_poly.type
_entity_poly.pdbx_seq_one_letter_code
_entity_poly.pdbx_strand_id
1 'polypeptide(L)'
;MEQLPLLFHESPLSCSLSGYPFLYSILSTRWKNTPAPSGQPYYPTTVEQVANCATHVPWVPISVYGLFRLYSKATNLVEVSAAIVYGLAIVFLFFTSSAFHVSSLLARHSRIRSFLHLCDRVVIYLFIASSYTPWLVLRNFHALWGWFTLFIVWLASVSGIVFQCLYHEQ
;
A
#
# COMPACT_ATOMS: atom_id res chain seq x y z
N MET A 1 -21.59 -40.10 -10.08
CA MET A 1 -22.78 -39.67 -10.85
C MET A 1 -23.34 -38.51 -10.05
N GLU A 2 -23.08 -37.26 -10.37
CA GLU A 2 -23.37 -36.56 -11.63
C GLU A 2 -22.20 -35.76 -12.19
N GLN A 3 -22.17 -35.76 -13.51
CA GLN A 3 -21.34 -34.99 -14.41
C GLN A 3 -21.67 -33.49 -14.30
N LEU A 4 -20.66 -32.62 -14.13
CA LEU A 4 -20.76 -31.21 -14.57
C LEU A 4 -19.65 -30.85 -15.60
N PRO A 5 -19.64 -31.47 -16.79
CA PRO A 5 -19.03 -30.91 -17.97
C PRO A 5 -20.03 -29.93 -18.58
N LEU A 6 -19.63 -28.68 -18.77
CA LEU A 6 -20.16 -27.68 -19.73
C LEU A 6 -20.10 -26.29 -19.10
N LEU A 7 -18.98 -25.60 -19.33
CA LEU A 7 -18.95 -24.18 -19.72
C LEU A 7 -17.54 -23.79 -20.21
N PHE A 8 -16.88 -24.68 -20.95
CA PHE A 8 -15.94 -24.22 -21.98
C PHE A 8 -16.72 -24.26 -23.29
N HIS A 9 -17.55 -23.23 -23.47
CA HIS A 9 -18.02 -22.89 -24.80
C HIS A 9 -16.76 -22.61 -25.61
N GLU A 10 -16.41 -23.51 -26.52
CA GLU A 10 -15.31 -23.39 -27.48
C GLU A 10 -15.45 -22.06 -28.23
N SER A 11 -14.88 -21.00 -27.65
CA SER A 11 -14.88 -19.69 -28.27
C SER A 11 -13.96 -19.75 -29.49
N PRO A 12 -14.34 -19.22 -30.65
CA PRO A 12 -13.54 -19.27 -31.88
C PRO A 12 -12.16 -18.59 -31.78
N LEU A 13 -11.86 -17.93 -30.66
CA LEU A 13 -10.57 -17.29 -30.36
C LEU A 13 -9.46 -18.29 -29.99
N SER A 14 -9.80 -19.49 -29.49
CA SER A 14 -8.83 -20.51 -29.04
C SER A 14 -7.91 -20.98 -30.17
N CYS A 15 -8.46 -21.12 -31.38
CA CYS A 15 -7.74 -21.64 -32.57
C CYS A 15 -6.79 -20.59 -33.18
N SER A 16 -7.09 -19.30 -33.04
CA SER A 16 -6.28 -18.22 -33.60
C SER A 16 -5.04 -17.88 -32.76
N LEU A 17 -5.06 -18.17 -31.45
CA LEU A 17 -4.00 -17.80 -30.51
C LEU A 17 -2.89 -18.86 -30.34
N SER A 18 -3.01 -20.01 -31.02
CA SER A 18 -2.01 -21.10 -30.96
C SER A 18 -0.60 -20.69 -31.41
N GLY A 19 -0.48 -19.63 -32.22
CA GLY A 19 0.81 -19.08 -32.67
C GLY A 19 1.50 -18.15 -31.66
N TYR A 20 0.83 -17.79 -30.57
CA TYR A 20 1.32 -16.84 -29.57
C TYR A 20 1.23 -17.45 -28.17
N PRO A 21 2.18 -18.32 -27.77
CA PRO A 21 2.14 -19.04 -26.51
C PRO A 21 2.05 -18.12 -25.28
N PHE A 22 2.60 -16.90 -25.39
CA PHE A 22 2.48 -15.86 -24.38
C PHE A 22 1.05 -15.33 -24.21
N LEU A 23 0.36 -15.00 -25.31
CA LEU A 23 -1.02 -14.49 -25.27
C LEU A 23 -2.00 -15.57 -24.82
N TYR A 24 -1.79 -16.81 -25.25
CA TYR A 24 -2.59 -17.95 -24.78
C TYR A 24 -2.44 -18.16 -23.27
N SER A 25 -1.22 -18.07 -22.73
CA SER A 25 -0.95 -18.16 -21.28
C SER A 25 -1.63 -17.05 -20.48
N ILE A 26 -1.63 -15.82 -20.99
CA ILE A 26 -2.30 -14.67 -20.34
C ILE A 26 -3.83 -14.79 -20.39
N LEU A 27 -4.41 -15.26 -21.48
CA LEU A 27 -5.86 -15.36 -21.62
C LEU A 27 -6.45 -16.61 -20.93
N SER A 28 -5.64 -17.67 -20.78
CA SER A 28 -6.03 -18.89 -20.08
C SER A 28 -5.86 -18.79 -18.56
N THR A 29 -5.13 -17.79 -18.05
CA THR A 29 -4.99 -17.57 -16.62
C THR A 29 -6.27 -17.00 -16.02
N ARG A 30 -6.73 -17.61 -14.93
CA ARG A 30 -7.93 -17.17 -14.22
C ARG A 30 -7.61 -15.99 -13.32
N TRP A 31 -7.77 -14.77 -13.83
CA TRP A 31 -7.42 -13.52 -13.13
C TRP A 31 -8.30 -13.16 -11.92
N LYS A 32 -9.50 -13.73 -11.84
CA LYS A 32 -10.49 -13.40 -10.81
C LYS A 32 -10.78 -14.63 -9.95
N ASN A 33 -10.54 -14.49 -8.64
CA ASN A 33 -10.93 -15.50 -7.67
C ASN A 33 -12.45 -15.61 -7.52
N THR A 34 -12.90 -16.78 -7.06
CA THR A 34 -14.29 -16.95 -6.61
C THR A 34 -14.55 -16.07 -5.38
N PRO A 35 -15.76 -15.52 -5.24
CA PRO A 35 -16.16 -14.83 -4.02
C PRO A 35 -15.96 -15.71 -2.79
N ALA A 36 -15.66 -15.10 -1.64
CA ALA A 36 -15.57 -15.84 -0.37
C ALA A 36 -16.91 -16.54 -0.08
N PRO A 37 -16.90 -17.80 0.39
CA PRO A 37 -18.09 -18.47 0.92
C PRO A 37 -18.71 -17.65 2.06
N SER A 38 -20.04 -17.65 2.19
CA SER A 38 -20.72 -16.90 3.25
C SER A 38 -20.25 -17.34 4.64
N GLY A 39 -19.75 -16.40 5.43
CA GLY A 39 -19.30 -16.65 6.81
C GLY A 39 -17.84 -17.10 6.96
N GLN A 40 -17.04 -17.13 5.90
CA GLN A 40 -15.60 -17.37 5.99
C GLN A 40 -14.78 -16.15 5.54
N PRO A 41 -13.61 -15.88 6.16
CA PRO A 41 -12.72 -14.82 5.72
C PRO A 41 -12.14 -15.15 4.34
N TYR A 42 -12.04 -14.13 3.48
CA TYR A 42 -11.43 -14.25 2.17
C TYR A 42 -9.94 -14.58 2.29
N TYR A 43 -9.49 -15.63 1.59
CA TYR A 43 -8.08 -16.01 1.55
C TYR A 43 -7.50 -15.65 0.17
N PRO A 44 -6.58 -14.67 0.07
CA PRO A 44 -6.02 -14.26 -1.20
C PRO A 44 -5.15 -15.36 -1.81
N THR A 45 -5.18 -15.49 -3.14
CA THR A 45 -4.34 -16.48 -3.84
C THR A 45 -2.92 -15.95 -4.04
N THR A 46 -1.99 -16.85 -4.36
CA THR A 46 -0.59 -16.52 -4.64
C THR A 46 -0.45 -15.51 -5.79
N VAL A 47 -1.31 -15.59 -6.80
CA VAL A 47 -1.32 -14.64 -7.92
C VAL A 47 -1.70 -13.23 -7.47
N GLU A 48 -2.71 -13.09 -6.62
CA GLU A 48 -3.11 -11.79 -6.06
C GLU A 48 -2.04 -11.20 -5.15
N GLN A 49 -1.36 -12.04 -4.37
CA GLN A 49 -0.23 -11.62 -3.53
C GLN A 49 0.95 -11.13 -4.38
N VAL A 50 1.26 -11.81 -5.47
CA VAL A 50 2.34 -11.42 -6.40
C VAL A 50 1.96 -10.14 -7.17
N ALA A 51 0.72 -10.01 -7.61
CA ALA A 51 0.23 -8.81 -8.29
C ALA A 51 0.32 -7.58 -7.37
N ASN A 52 -0.16 -7.69 -6.13
CA ASN A 52 -0.04 -6.63 -5.13
C ASN A 52 1.45 -6.27 -4.88
N CYS A 53 2.32 -7.27 -4.77
CA CYS A 53 3.76 -7.06 -4.57
C CYS A 53 4.41 -6.31 -5.74
N ALA A 54 4.12 -6.73 -6.97
CA ALA A 54 4.66 -6.10 -8.19
C ALA A 54 4.24 -4.62 -8.30
N THR A 55 3.05 -4.27 -7.81
CA THR A 55 2.58 -2.89 -7.81
C THR A 55 3.22 -2.01 -6.73
N HIS A 56 3.82 -2.57 -5.68
CA HIS A 56 4.31 -1.81 -4.52
C HIS A 56 5.83 -1.72 -4.40
N VAL A 57 6.56 -2.81 -4.69
CA VAL A 57 8.03 -2.88 -4.52
C VAL A 57 8.80 -1.84 -5.34
N PRO A 58 8.45 -1.54 -6.61
CA PRO A 58 9.17 -0.54 -7.40
C PRO A 58 9.14 0.87 -6.81
N TRP A 59 8.15 1.18 -5.98
CA TRP A 59 7.98 2.51 -5.39
C TRP A 59 8.89 2.78 -4.21
N VAL A 60 9.47 1.74 -3.58
CA VAL A 60 10.46 1.93 -2.50
C VAL A 60 11.67 2.73 -2.98
N PRO A 61 12.45 2.30 -4.00
CA PRO A 61 13.60 3.08 -4.46
C PRO A 61 13.20 4.45 -5.03
N ILE A 62 12.03 4.53 -5.69
CA ILE A 62 11.50 5.80 -6.21
C ILE A 62 11.21 6.79 -5.06
N SER A 63 10.63 6.31 -3.96
CA SER A 63 10.34 7.15 -2.79
C SER A 63 11.61 7.66 -2.10
N VAL A 64 12.62 6.80 -1.96
CA VAL A 64 13.92 7.18 -1.40
C VAL A 64 14.58 8.24 -2.29
N TYR A 65 14.58 8.04 -3.60
CA TYR A 65 15.07 9.04 -4.55
C TYR A 65 14.29 10.36 -4.44
N GLY A 66 12.96 10.30 -4.30
CA GLY A 66 12.10 11.46 -4.08
C GLY A 66 12.44 12.25 -2.82
N LEU A 67 12.69 11.57 -1.69
CA LEU A 67 13.12 12.19 -0.44
C LEU A 67 14.46 12.92 -0.62
N PHE A 68 15.45 12.28 -1.25
CA PHE A 68 16.74 12.95 -1.54
C PHE A 68 16.54 14.19 -2.43
N ARG A 69 15.71 14.10 -3.46
CA ARG A 69 15.41 15.21 -4.37
C ARG A 69 14.73 16.38 -3.66
N LEU A 70 13.79 16.11 -2.75
CA LEU A 70 13.13 17.13 -1.93
C LEU A 70 14.13 17.78 -0.98
N TYR A 71 14.96 16.98 -0.29
CA TYR A 71 15.99 17.47 0.61
C TYR A 71 16.99 18.38 -0.10
N SER A 72 17.49 17.98 -1.28
CA SER A 72 18.45 18.79 -2.06
C SER A 72 17.88 20.10 -2.60
N LYS A 73 16.54 20.24 -2.67
CA LYS A 73 15.87 21.46 -3.14
C LYS A 73 15.53 22.43 -2.02
N ALA A 74 15.53 21.96 -0.77
CA ALA A 74 15.20 22.78 0.38
C ALA A 74 16.33 23.77 0.68
N THR A 75 15.96 25.05 0.85
CA THR A 75 16.89 26.15 1.13
C THR A 75 16.79 26.64 2.57
N ASN A 76 15.61 26.54 3.16
CA ASN A 76 15.30 27.02 4.51
C ASN A 76 14.97 25.86 5.46
N LEU A 77 15.15 26.06 6.77
CA LEU A 77 14.84 25.04 7.79
C LEU A 77 13.39 24.54 7.70
N VAL A 78 12.46 25.43 7.38
CA VAL A 78 11.05 25.12 7.20
C VAL A 78 10.84 24.16 6.03
N GLU A 79 11.46 24.43 4.88
CA GLU A 79 11.43 23.55 3.70
C GLU A 79 12.09 22.20 3.97
N VAL A 80 13.23 22.19 4.69
CA VAL A 80 13.93 20.96 5.08
C VAL A 80 13.02 20.11 5.97
N SER A 81 12.38 20.71 6.97
CA SER A 81 11.48 20.00 7.88
C SER A 81 10.29 19.38 7.15
N ALA A 82 9.66 20.14 6.24
CA ALA A 82 8.55 19.66 5.43
C ALA A 82 8.97 18.53 4.48
N ALA A 83 10.15 18.66 3.85
CA ALA A 83 10.72 17.65 2.97
C ALA A 83 10.99 16.33 3.71
N ILE A 84 11.60 16.40 4.90
CA ILE A 84 11.92 15.23 5.72
C ILE A 84 10.65 14.55 6.22
N VAL A 85 9.71 15.29 6.80
CA VAL A 85 8.46 14.74 7.35
C VAL A 85 7.64 14.03 6.27
N TYR A 86 7.48 14.65 5.11
CA TYR A 86 6.75 14.08 3.99
C TYR A 86 7.51 12.89 3.36
N GLY A 87 8.79 13.08 3.04
CA GLY A 87 9.58 12.08 2.34
C GLY A 87 9.81 10.82 3.18
N LEU A 88 10.09 10.96 4.48
CA LEU A 88 10.20 9.80 5.38
C LEU A 88 8.87 9.05 5.49
N ALA A 89 7.73 9.74 5.56
CA ALA A 89 6.43 9.09 5.63
C ALA A 89 6.13 8.26 4.37
N ILE A 90 6.45 8.76 3.17
CA ILE A 90 6.31 7.99 1.92
C ILE A 90 7.27 6.79 1.91
N VAL A 91 8.53 6.98 2.32
CA VAL A 91 9.49 5.87 2.41
C VAL A 91 8.97 4.80 3.36
N PHE A 92 8.46 5.17 4.53
CA PHE A 92 7.87 4.22 5.47
C PHE A 92 6.64 3.52 4.88
N LEU A 93 5.77 4.23 4.16
CA LEU A 93 4.58 3.66 3.52
C LEU A 93 4.93 2.53 2.55
N PHE A 94 5.92 2.75 1.68
CA PHE A 94 6.34 1.71 0.75
C PHE A 94 7.22 0.65 1.41
N PHE A 95 7.97 1.02 2.46
CA PHE A 95 8.79 0.08 3.22
C PHE A 95 7.92 -0.92 4.00
N THR A 96 6.89 -0.48 4.72
CA THR A 96 5.99 -1.38 5.46
C THR A 96 5.24 -2.31 4.52
N SER A 97 4.76 -1.78 3.39
CA SER A 97 4.15 -2.58 2.32
C SER A 97 5.11 -3.66 1.80
N SER A 98 6.37 -3.30 1.53
CA SER A 98 7.38 -4.26 1.06
C SER A 98 7.80 -5.26 2.14
N ALA A 99 7.93 -4.81 3.40
CA ALA A 99 8.28 -5.65 4.54
C ALA A 99 7.19 -6.69 4.83
N PHE A 100 5.91 -6.34 4.66
CA PHE A 100 4.80 -7.29 4.74
C PHE A 100 4.97 -8.42 3.72
N HIS A 101 5.33 -8.09 2.47
CA HIS A 101 5.56 -9.09 1.43
C HIS A 101 6.80 -9.98 1.71
N VAL A 102 7.92 -9.39 2.14
CA VAL A 102 9.10 -10.17 2.55
C VAL A 102 8.74 -11.10 3.71
N SER A 103 7.99 -10.64 4.70
CA SER A 103 7.56 -11.45 5.84
C SER A 103 6.62 -12.59 5.44
N SER A 104 5.75 -12.37 4.46
CA SER A 104 4.86 -13.39 3.91
C SER A 104 5.61 -14.50 3.17
N LEU A 105 6.81 -14.21 2.65
CA LEU A 105 7.67 -15.18 1.98
C LEU A 105 8.64 -15.88 2.94
N LEU A 106 9.17 -15.17 3.94
CA LEU A 106 10.23 -15.67 4.83
C LEU A 106 9.73 -16.35 6.11
N ALA A 107 8.60 -15.93 6.69
CA ALA A 107 8.30 -16.26 8.07
C ALA A 107 6.83 -16.64 8.30
N ARG A 108 6.60 -17.94 8.53
CA ARG A 108 5.35 -18.52 9.05
C ARG A 108 5.09 -18.17 10.54
N HIS A 109 5.86 -17.24 11.12
CA HIS A 109 5.79 -16.86 12.53
C HIS A 109 4.77 -15.73 12.75
N SER A 110 3.72 -16.05 13.51
CA SER A 110 2.58 -15.16 13.78
C SER A 110 2.95 -13.75 14.29
N ARG A 111 4.01 -13.60 15.11
CA ARG A 111 4.36 -12.32 15.75
C ARG A 111 4.83 -11.23 14.78
N ILE A 112 5.67 -11.60 13.80
CA ILE A 112 6.22 -10.63 12.83
C ILE A 112 5.10 -10.12 11.92
N ARG A 113 4.18 -11.01 11.52
CA ARG A 113 3.01 -10.65 10.72
C ARG A 113 2.09 -9.68 11.47
N SER A 114 1.82 -9.92 12.76
CA SER A 114 1.02 -9.01 13.58
C SER A 114 1.67 -7.62 13.72
N PHE A 115 2.98 -7.58 13.99
CA PHE A 115 3.72 -6.32 14.09
C PHE A 115 3.70 -5.55 12.77
N LEU A 116 3.93 -6.20 11.63
CA LEU A 116 3.89 -5.55 10.32
C LEU A 116 2.48 -5.06 9.96
N HIS A 117 1.44 -5.80 10.34
CA HIS A 117 0.06 -5.33 10.21
C HIS A 117 -0.24 -4.09 11.05
N LEU A 118 0.33 -4.01 12.26
CA LEU A 118 0.22 -2.81 13.08
C LEU A 118 0.99 -1.64 12.45
N CYS A 119 2.23 -1.87 12.05
CA CYS A 119 3.06 -0.86 11.39
C CYS A 119 2.41 -0.28 10.14
N ASP A 120 1.85 -1.12 9.27
CA ASP A 120 1.16 -0.66 8.05
C ASP A 120 0.01 0.29 8.37
N ARG A 121 -0.82 -0.06 9.37
CA ARG A 121 -1.92 0.81 9.85
C ARG A 121 -1.40 2.13 10.41
N VAL A 122 -0.39 2.09 11.28
CA VAL A 122 0.21 3.29 11.88
C VAL A 122 0.81 4.21 10.81
N VAL A 123 1.49 3.64 9.83
CA VAL A 123 2.15 4.40 8.77
C VAL A 123 1.15 5.10 7.87
N ILE A 124 -0.02 4.52 7.59
CA ILE A 124 -1.07 5.22 6.84
C ILE A 124 -1.55 6.47 7.60
N TYR A 125 -1.80 6.38 8.91
CA TYR A 125 -2.19 7.55 9.71
C TYR A 125 -1.11 8.63 9.72
N LEU A 126 0.16 8.25 9.88
CA LEU A 126 1.29 9.17 9.82
C LEU A 126 1.42 9.81 8.43
N PHE A 127 1.27 9.02 7.36
CA PHE A 127 1.35 9.51 5.99
C PHE A 127 0.27 10.55 5.68
N ILE A 128 -0.96 10.35 6.16
CA ILE A 128 -2.03 11.34 6.04
C ILE A 128 -1.55 12.67 6.64
N ALA A 129 -1.10 12.71 7.89
CA ALA A 129 -0.64 13.95 8.52
C ALA A 129 0.59 14.57 7.84
N SER A 130 1.57 13.74 7.49
CA SER A 130 2.78 14.19 6.79
C SER A 130 2.49 14.74 5.40
N SER A 131 1.50 14.22 4.67
CA SER A 131 1.12 14.72 3.34
C SER A 131 0.57 16.15 3.35
N TYR A 132 -0.10 16.55 4.43
CA TYR A 132 -0.60 17.92 4.59
C TYR A 132 0.48 18.90 5.05
N THR A 133 1.55 18.42 5.68
CA THR A 133 2.61 19.26 6.24
C THR A 133 3.26 20.19 5.21
N PRO A 134 3.81 19.73 4.07
CA PRO A 134 4.43 20.62 3.09
C PRO A 134 3.43 21.62 2.50
N TRP A 135 2.17 21.23 2.32
CA TRP A 135 1.15 22.12 1.76
C TRP A 135 0.74 23.23 2.72
N LEU A 136 0.58 22.91 4.01
CA LEU A 136 0.18 23.87 5.04
C LEU A 136 1.31 24.80 5.46
N VAL A 137 2.56 24.33 5.40
CA VAL A 137 3.74 25.07 5.86
C VAL A 137 4.34 25.94 4.76
N LEU A 138 4.35 25.49 3.50
CA LEU A 138 5.01 26.22 2.40
C LEU A 138 4.10 27.21 1.68
N ARG A 139 2.77 27.06 1.79
CA ARG A 139 1.83 27.96 1.14
C ARG A 139 1.61 29.20 1.99
N ASN A 140 1.58 30.37 1.34
CA ASN A 140 1.29 31.67 1.96
C ASN A 140 -0.19 31.82 2.37
N PHE A 141 -0.72 30.87 3.14
CA PHE A 141 -1.93 31.13 3.92
C PHE A 141 -1.58 32.06 5.09
N HIS A 142 -2.58 32.73 5.68
CA HIS A 142 -2.38 33.41 6.96
C HIS A 142 -1.69 32.42 7.91
N ALA A 143 -0.45 32.73 8.32
CA ALA A 143 0.43 31.76 8.98
C ALA A 143 -0.26 31.03 10.15
N LEU A 144 -1.05 31.76 10.94
CA LEU A 144 -1.83 31.23 12.05
C LEU A 144 -2.78 30.08 11.66
N TRP A 145 -3.51 30.21 10.54
CA TRP A 145 -4.44 29.18 10.09
C TRP A 145 -3.73 27.92 9.60
N GLY A 146 -2.55 28.07 8.96
CA GLY A 146 -1.72 26.96 8.54
C GLY A 146 -1.25 26.11 9.72
N TRP A 147 -0.67 26.76 10.73
CA TRP A 147 -0.21 26.09 11.95
C TRP A 147 -1.35 25.45 12.76
N PHE A 148 -2.49 26.12 12.88
CA PHE A 148 -3.65 25.58 13.58
C PHE A 148 -4.22 24.33 12.89
N THR A 149 -4.35 24.37 11.57
CA THR A 149 -4.82 23.21 10.78
C THR A 149 -3.82 22.06 10.87
N LEU A 150 -2.52 22.36 10.83
CA LEU A 150 -1.46 21.36 10.99
C LEU A 150 -1.59 20.65 12.33
N PHE A 151 -1.77 21.41 13.42
CA PHE A 151 -1.97 20.87 14.76
C PHE A 151 -3.21 19.95 14.83
N ILE A 152 -4.33 20.37 14.26
CA ILE A 152 -5.57 19.55 14.22
C ILE A 152 -5.33 18.24 13.46
N VAL A 153 -4.69 18.30 12.29
CA VAL A 153 -4.44 17.11 11.46
C VAL A 153 -3.52 16.13 12.18
N TRP A 154 -2.46 16.62 12.82
CA TRP A 154 -1.55 15.79 13.61
C TRP A 154 -2.24 15.20 14.84
N LEU A 155 -3.04 15.99 15.55
CA LEU A 155 -3.83 15.50 16.68
C LEU A 155 -4.82 14.41 16.26
N ALA A 156 -5.52 14.61 15.15
CA ALA A 156 -6.45 13.61 14.59
C ALA A 156 -5.71 12.32 14.22
N SER A 157 -4.57 12.42 13.54
CA SER A 157 -3.74 11.27 13.17
C SER A 157 -3.24 10.50 14.41
N VAL A 158 -2.67 11.19 15.40
CA VAL A 158 -2.22 10.57 16.65
C VAL A 158 -3.38 9.94 17.40
N SER A 159 -4.54 10.60 17.47
CA SER A 159 -5.73 10.04 18.11
C SER A 159 -6.21 8.75 17.41
N GLY A 160 -6.15 8.72 16.07
CA GLY A 160 -6.48 7.54 15.26
C GLY A 160 -5.51 6.39 15.50
N ILE A 161 -4.20 6.67 15.59
CA ILE A 161 -3.18 5.68 15.95
C ILE A 161 -3.46 5.10 17.33
N VAL A 162 -3.69 5.96 18.34
CA VAL A 162 -3.96 5.53 19.72
C VAL A 162 -5.23 4.69 19.79
N PHE A 163 -6.31 5.12 19.14
CA PHE A 163 -7.56 4.36 19.07
C PHE A 163 -7.36 2.99 18.42
N GLN A 164 -6.63 2.93 17.30
CA GLN A 164 -6.35 1.70 16.59
C GLN A 164 -5.51 0.72 17.43
N CYS A 165 -4.51 1.23 18.16
CA CYS A 165 -3.69 0.41 19.06
C CYS A 165 -4.49 -0.11 20.27
N LEU A 166 -5.39 0.70 20.84
CA LEU A 166 -6.14 0.32 22.05
C LEU A 166 -7.31 -0.64 21.78
N TYR A 167 -8.03 -0.49 20.66
CA TYR A 167 -9.28 -1.22 20.42
C TYR A 167 -9.18 -2.35 19.39
N HIS A 168 -8.14 -2.37 18.55
CA HIS A 168 -8.06 -3.26 17.39
C HIS A 168 -6.93 -4.30 17.49
N GLU A 169 -6.19 -4.30 18.60
CA GLU A 169 -5.17 -5.30 18.95
C GLU A 169 -5.64 -6.25 20.07
N GLN A 170 -6.95 -6.29 20.34
CA GLN A 170 -7.65 -7.34 21.10
C GLN A 170 -8.45 -8.23 20.15
#